data_AF-A0A8J6GFR5-F1
#
_entry.id   AF-A0A8J6GFR5-F1
#
_cell.length_a   1.000
_cell.length_b   1.000
_cell.length_c   1.000
_cell.angle_alpha   90.00
_cell.angle_beta   90.00
_cell.angle_gamma   90.00
#
_symmetry.space_group_name_H-M   'P 1'
#
loop_
_entity.id
_entity.type
_entity.pdbx_description
1 polymer ?
#
loop_
_entity_poly.entity_id
_entity_poly.type
_entity_poly.pdbx_seq_one_letter_code
_entity_poly.pdbx_strand_id
1 'polypeptide(L)'
;MKQPLTTDPVDVVPQDGWNGFYCWVCHRERQVLCYELCPRVYHAKCLSLTSEPEGDWFCPEREKITVAECIKTQSKAMTMLTIEQLSYLLKFAIQKMKQPGTVAFQKPVPLK
;
A
#
# COMPACT_ATOMS: atom_id res chain seq x y z
N MET A 1 -11.80 14.83 3.47
CA MET A 1 -13.09 14.56 4.13
C MET A 1 -13.32 13.07 4.01
N LYS A 2 -13.35 12.34 5.14
CA LYS A 2 -13.50 10.88 5.15
C LYS A 2 -14.83 10.48 4.50
N GLN A 3 -14.81 9.55 3.55
CA GLN A 3 -16.04 8.90 3.09
C GLN A 3 -16.53 7.93 4.17
N PRO A 4 -17.79 8.06 4.64
CA PRO A 4 -18.33 7.18 5.67
C PRO A 4 -18.68 5.81 5.07
N LEU A 5 -18.56 4.76 5.90
CA LEU A 5 -19.01 3.41 5.57
C LEU A 5 -20.49 3.23 5.90
N THR A 6 -21.26 2.81 4.89
CA THR A 6 -22.68 2.46 5.02
C THR A 6 -22.80 1.11 5.74
N THR A 7 -23.71 1.05 6.72
CA THR A 7 -23.93 -0.13 7.59
C THR A 7 -24.86 -1.18 6.99
N ASP A 8 -25.29 -1.01 5.73
CA ASP A 8 -26.27 -1.90 5.10
C ASP A 8 -25.59 -2.88 4.13
N PRO A 9 -26.02 -4.16 4.13
CA PRO A 9 -25.56 -5.11 3.13
C PRO A 9 -26.19 -4.70 1.80
N VAL A 10 -25.37 -4.59 0.75
CA VAL A 10 -25.74 -4.10 -0.59
C VAL A 10 -25.72 -2.57 -0.68
N ASP A 11 -24.52 -2.00 -0.77
CA ASP A 11 -24.20 -0.91 -1.72
C ASP A 11 -22.71 -0.60 -1.60
N VAL A 12 -21.91 -1.23 -2.46
CA VAL A 12 -20.53 -0.80 -2.71
C VAL A 12 -20.63 0.54 -3.43
N VAL A 13 -20.67 1.64 -2.68
CA VAL A 13 -20.56 2.98 -3.25
C VAL A 13 -19.34 2.98 -4.18
N PRO A 14 -19.47 3.39 -5.45
CA PRO A 14 -18.33 3.50 -6.34
C PRO A 14 -17.37 4.53 -5.74
N GLN A 15 -16.31 4.03 -5.09
CA GLN A 15 -15.19 4.88 -4.66
C GLN A 15 -14.56 5.48 -5.92
N ASP A 16 -13.93 6.66 -5.80
CA ASP A 16 -13.54 7.58 -6.89
C ASP A 16 -12.48 7.05 -7.90
N GLY A 17 -12.49 5.77 -8.25
CA GLY A 17 -11.56 5.07 -9.14
C GLY A 17 -10.13 4.95 -8.60
N TRP A 18 -9.83 5.66 -7.52
CA TRP A 18 -8.50 5.80 -6.96
C TRP A 18 -8.18 4.76 -5.89
N ASN A 19 -9.18 4.34 -5.10
CA ASN A 19 -9.02 3.32 -4.07
C ASN A 19 -9.22 1.91 -4.63
N GLY A 20 -8.47 0.95 -4.11
CA GLY A 20 -8.64 -0.46 -4.44
C GLY A 20 -9.87 -1.09 -3.78
N PHE A 21 -10.28 -2.26 -4.27
CA PHE A 21 -11.41 -3.05 -3.72
C PHE A 21 -10.96 -4.25 -2.86
N TYR A 22 -9.68 -4.59 -2.93
CA TYR A 22 -9.14 -5.79 -2.29
C TYR A 22 -8.27 -5.42 -1.10
N CYS A 23 -8.55 -6.02 0.05
CA CYS A 23 -7.74 -5.81 1.24
C CYS A 23 -6.27 -6.18 0.97
N TRP A 24 -5.35 -5.27 1.29
CA TRP A 24 -3.91 -5.45 1.06
C TRP A 24 -3.29 -6.63 1.83
N VAL A 25 -3.96 -7.09 2.90
CA VAL A 25 -3.48 -8.18 3.75
C VAL A 25 -3.99 -9.54 3.27
N CYS A 26 -5.30 -9.68 3.02
CA CYS A 26 -5.91 -10.99 2.71
C CYS A 26 -6.32 -11.16 1.25
N HIS A 27 -6.20 -10.11 0.44
CA HIS A 27 -6.54 -10.09 -0.99
C HIS A 27 -8.00 -10.47 -1.30
N ARG A 28 -8.91 -10.28 -0.33
CA ARG A 28 -10.36 -10.50 -0.48
C ARG A 28 -11.10 -9.16 -0.48
N GLU A 29 -12.22 -9.15 -1.17
CA GLU A 29 -13.23 -8.08 -1.17
C GLU A 29 -14.01 -8.03 0.16
N ARG A 30 -14.51 -6.84 0.56
CA ARG A 30 -15.52 -6.49 1.61
C ARG A 30 -15.34 -5.01 2.05
N GLN A 31 -16.00 -4.59 3.13
CA GLN A 31 -15.81 -3.30 3.81
C GLN A 31 -14.35 -3.09 4.20
N VAL A 32 -13.75 -2.05 3.65
CA VAL A 32 -12.33 -1.76 3.79
C VAL A 32 -12.11 -0.30 4.18
N LEU A 33 -11.15 -0.08 5.08
CA LEU A 33 -10.63 1.22 5.46
C LEU A 33 -9.79 1.79 4.31
N CYS A 34 -10.04 3.05 3.95
CA CYS A 34 -9.33 3.76 2.89
C CYS A 34 -8.53 4.94 3.47
N TYR A 35 -7.36 5.21 2.90
CA TYR A 35 -6.54 6.35 3.28
C TYR A 35 -6.35 7.34 2.13
N GLU A 36 -6.56 8.64 2.38
CA GLU A 36 -6.56 9.69 1.36
C GLU A 36 -5.22 9.88 0.61
N LEU A 37 -4.09 9.31 1.07
CA LEU A 37 -2.80 9.35 0.35
C LEU A 37 -2.29 7.96 -0.09
N CYS A 38 -3.13 6.91 0.01
CA CYS A 38 -2.75 5.56 -0.39
C CYS A 38 -3.95 4.79 -0.94
N PRO A 39 -3.89 4.27 -2.18
CA PRO A 39 -5.00 3.53 -2.78
C PRO A 39 -5.22 2.15 -2.12
N ARG A 40 -4.37 1.76 -1.16
CA ARG A 40 -4.48 0.48 -0.45
C ARG A 40 -5.59 0.55 0.57
N VAL A 41 -6.34 -0.54 0.64
CA VAL A 41 -7.49 -0.68 1.51
C VAL A 41 -7.33 -1.88 2.44
N TYR A 42 -7.95 -1.83 3.62
CA TYR A 42 -7.71 -2.83 4.69
C TYR A 42 -8.97 -3.18 5.46
N HIS A 43 -9.18 -4.44 5.80
CA HIS A 43 -10.16 -4.75 6.84
C HIS A 43 -9.63 -4.31 8.20
N ALA A 44 -10.46 -3.70 9.03
CA ALA A 44 -10.13 -3.41 10.43
C ALA A 44 -9.63 -4.66 11.17
N LYS A 45 -10.32 -5.80 10.98
CA LYS A 45 -9.93 -7.10 11.54
C LYS A 45 -8.57 -7.61 11.03
N CYS A 46 -8.23 -7.38 9.77
CA CYS A 46 -6.92 -7.78 9.23
C CYS A 46 -5.77 -6.95 9.81
N LEU A 47 -6.07 -5.80 10.40
CA LEU A 47 -5.13 -4.94 11.11
C LEU A 47 -5.24 -5.09 12.64
N SER A 48 -6.06 -6.02 13.13
CA SER A 48 -6.34 -6.19 14.57
C SER A 48 -6.81 -4.91 15.25
N LEU A 49 -7.50 -4.03 14.52
CA LEU A 49 -8.10 -2.82 15.09
C LEU A 49 -9.42 -3.18 15.77
N THR A 50 -9.61 -2.68 16.99
CA THR A 50 -10.84 -2.88 17.79
C THR A 50 -11.99 -2.01 17.30
N SER A 51 -11.69 -0.87 16.69
CA SER A 51 -12.64 0.08 16.12
C SER A 51 -12.00 0.78 14.92
N GLU A 52 -12.81 1.51 14.15
CA GLU A 52 -12.27 2.37 13.11
C GLU A 52 -11.39 3.47 13.73
N PRO A 53 -10.28 3.83 13.08
CA PRO A 53 -9.39 4.86 13.59
C PRO A 53 -10.04 6.26 13.44
N GLU A 54 -10.09 6.98 14.55
CA GLU A 54 -10.52 8.38 14.59
C GLU A 54 -9.41 9.31 14.07
N GLY A 55 -9.79 10.44 13.46
CA GLY A 55 -8.81 11.41 12.93
C GLY A 55 -7.94 10.91 11.77
N ASP A 56 -6.79 11.56 11.57
CA ASP A 56 -5.86 11.20 10.49
C ASP A 56 -5.22 9.84 10.76
N TRP A 57 -5.46 8.89 9.85
CA TRP A 57 -4.94 7.54 9.99
C TRP A 57 -4.02 7.20 8.83
N PHE A 58 -2.76 6.85 9.11
CA PHE A 58 -1.86 6.29 8.11
C PHE A 58 -2.03 4.78 8.03
N CYS A 59 -2.14 4.24 6.82
CA CYS A 59 -2.07 2.79 6.66
C CYS A 59 -0.66 2.28 6.97
N PRO A 60 -0.50 1.01 7.39
CA PRO A 60 0.79 0.49 7.86
C PRO A 60 1.94 0.65 6.86
N GLU A 61 1.64 0.56 5.56
CA GLU A 61 2.65 0.78 4.51
C GLU A 61 3.08 2.24 4.41
N ARG A 62 2.18 3.21 4.64
CA ARG A 62 2.55 4.62 4.68
C ARG A 62 3.36 4.97 5.92
N GLU A 63 2.95 4.45 7.08
CA GLU A 63 3.71 4.63 8.33
C GLU A 63 5.16 4.14 8.19
N LYS A 64 5.37 2.92 7.64
CA LYS A 64 6.71 2.38 7.39
C LYS A 64 7.56 3.28 6.49
N ILE A 65 7.00 3.80 5.40
CA ILE A 65 7.71 4.68 4.47
C ILE A 65 8.09 5.99 5.18
N THR A 66 7.15 6.62 5.89
CA THR A 66 7.41 7.87 6.62
C THR A 66 8.52 7.71 7.65
N VAL A 67 8.53 6.60 8.39
CA VAL A 67 9.60 6.30 9.35
C VAL A 67 10.94 6.07 8.65
N ALA A 68 10.95 5.34 7.53
CA ALA A 68 12.16 5.03 6.78
C ALA A 68 12.77 6.24 6.07
N GLU A 69 11.96 7.22 5.65
CA GLU A 69 12.40 8.43 4.94
C GLU A 69 12.74 9.58 5.91
N CYS A 70 12.23 9.56 7.14
CA CYS A 70 12.53 10.59 8.13
C CYS A 70 13.99 10.52 8.58
N ILE A 71 14.72 11.62 8.41
CA ILE A 71 16.17 11.73 8.73
C ILE A 71 16.50 11.27 10.16
N LYS A 72 15.57 11.49 11.11
CA LYS A 72 15.76 11.16 12.53
C LYS A 72 15.59 9.67 12.84
N THR A 73 14.84 8.94 12.01
CA THR A 73 14.41 7.55 12.27
C THR A 73 14.82 6.57 11.18
N GLN A 74 15.36 7.06 10.06
CA GLN A 74 15.85 6.24 8.97
C GLN A 74 16.95 5.28 9.45
N SER A 75 17.04 4.12 8.79
CA SER A 75 18.05 3.12 9.12
C SER A 75 19.48 3.64 8.85
N LYS A 76 20.48 3.05 9.51
CA LYS A 76 21.89 3.33 9.24
C LYS A 76 22.28 3.12 7.77
N ALA A 77 21.64 2.19 7.07
CA ALA A 77 21.89 2.00 5.64
C ALA A 77 21.41 3.21 4.83
N MET A 78 20.21 3.72 5.15
CA MET A 78 19.64 4.88 4.48
C MET A 78 20.41 6.17 4.75
N THR A 79 20.97 6.35 5.95
CA THR A 79 21.83 7.53 6.24
C THR A 79 23.11 7.56 5.41
N MET A 80 23.53 6.43 4.85
CA MET A 80 24.79 6.27 4.12
C MET A 80 24.61 6.28 2.59
N LEU A 81 23.40 6.48 2.10
CA LEU A 81 23.07 6.42 0.67
C LEU A 81 22.39 7.70 0.21
N THR A 82 22.78 8.19 -0.97
CA THR A 82 21.97 9.16 -1.69
C THR A 82 20.80 8.46 -2.41
N ILE A 83 19.79 9.22 -2.82
CA ILE A 83 18.65 8.69 -3.60
C ILE A 83 19.14 8.08 -4.92
N GLU A 84 20.18 8.64 -5.53
CA GLU A 84 20.78 8.09 -6.77
C GLU A 84 21.46 6.74 -6.52
N GLN A 85 22.24 6.63 -5.44
CA GLN A 85 22.87 5.37 -5.06
C GLN A 85 21.81 4.30 -4.72
N LEU A 86 20.76 4.68 -3.99
CA LEU A 86 19.65 3.78 -3.71
C LEU A 86 18.97 3.31 -5.01
N SER A 87 18.71 4.22 -5.96
CA SER A 87 18.16 3.88 -7.28
C SER A 87 19.04 2.88 -8.02
N TYR A 88 20.36 3.04 -7.98
CA TYR A 88 21.30 2.10 -8.59
C TYR A 88 21.24 0.71 -7.93
N LEU A 89 21.18 0.65 -6.60
CA LEU A 89 21.01 -0.62 -5.87
C LEU A 89 19.68 -1.31 -6.19
N LEU A 90 18.59 -0.55 -6.28
CA LEU A 90 17.27 -1.06 -6.65
C LEU A 90 17.24 -1.63 -8.08
N LYS A 91 18.02 -1.07 -9.02
CA LYS A 91 18.16 -1.64 -10.37
C LYS A 91 18.72 -3.07 -10.33
N PHE A 92 19.71 -3.35 -9.48
CA PHE A 92 20.21 -4.71 -9.29
C PHE A 92 19.17 -5.64 -8.66
N ALA A 93 18.40 -5.16 -7.68
CA ALA A 93 17.31 -5.94 -7.10
C ALA A 93 16.27 -6.31 -8.17
N ILE A 94 15.88 -5.38 -9.04
CA ILE A 94 14.96 -5.64 -10.15
C ILE A 94 15.54 -6.66 -11.14
N GLN A 95 16.83 -6.56 -11.49
CA GLN A 95 17.49 -7.58 -12.32
C GLN A 95 17.42 -8.96 -11.67
N LYS A 96 17.59 -9.04 -10.34
CA LYS A 96 17.45 -10.28 -9.60
C LYS A 96 16.01 -10.78 -9.54
N MET A 97 14.99 -9.93 -9.59
CA MET A 97 13.58 -10.37 -9.70
C MET A 97 13.23 -10.92 -11.10
N LYS A 98 13.98 -10.55 -12.15
CA LYS A 98 13.78 -11.01 -13.54
C LYS A 98 14.44 -12.36 -13.85
N GLN A 99 14.36 -13.32 -12.94
CA GLN A 99 14.86 -14.69 -13.18
C GLN A 99 13.98 -15.45 -14.21
N PRO A 100 14.50 -16.55 -14.80
CA PRO A 100 13.66 -17.48 -15.54
C PRO A 100 12.40 -17.88 -14.75
N GLY A 101 11.25 -17.92 -15.42
CA GLY A 101 9.95 -18.23 -14.79
C GLY A 101 9.11 -17.01 -14.36
N THR A 102 9.68 -15.80 -14.33
CA THR A 102 8.91 -14.58 -13.95
C THR A 102 8.33 -13.81 -15.14
N VAL A 103 8.40 -14.38 -16.36
CA VAL A 103 8.03 -13.70 -17.62
C VAL A 103 6.63 -13.08 -17.62
N ALA A 104 5.67 -13.69 -16.93
CA ALA A 104 4.30 -13.19 -16.79
C ALA A 104 4.21 -11.84 -16.06
N PHE A 105 5.22 -11.48 -15.25
CA PHE A 105 5.25 -10.27 -14.44
C PHE A 105 6.23 -9.20 -14.97
N GLN A 106 6.88 -9.44 -16.11
CA GLN A 106 7.92 -8.54 -16.63
C GLN A 106 7.39 -7.38 -17.48
N LYS A 107 6.13 -7.46 -17.94
CA LYS A 107 5.47 -6.45 -18.76
C LYS A 107 4.11 -6.08 -18.16
N PRO A 108 3.55 -4.89 -18.48
CA PRO A 108 2.18 -4.57 -18.13
C PRO A 108 1.21 -5.64 -18.62
N VAL A 109 0.18 -5.93 -17.82
CA VAL A 109 -0.87 -6.89 -18.20
C VAL A 109 -1.65 -6.29 -19.38
N PRO A 110 -1.74 -6.99 -20.54
CA PRO A 110 -2.53 -6.49 -21.67
C PRO A 110 -4.01 -6.37 -21.29
N LEU A 111 -4.61 -5.22 -21.61
CA LEU A 111 -6.05 -5.06 -21.57
C LEU A 111 -6.64 -5.83 -22.76
N LYS A 112 -7.70 -6.60 -22.52
CA LYS A 112 -8.45 -7.27 -23.60
C LYS A 112 -9.22 -6.25 -24.43
#